data_AF-A0A7H1M905-F1
#
_entry.id   AF-A0A7H1M905-F1
#
_cell.length_a   1.000
_cell.length_b   1.000
_cell.length_c   1.000
_cell.angle_alpha   90.00
_cell.angle_beta   90.00
_cell.angle_gamma   90.00
#
_symmetry.space_group_name_H-M   'P 1'
#
loop_
_entity.id
_entity.type
_entity.pdbx_description
1 polymer ?
#
loop_
_entity_poly.entity_id
_entity_poly.type
_entity_poly.pdbx_seq_one_letter_code
_entity_poly.pdbx_strand_id
1 'polypeptide(L)'
;MRPIVSAALSAGVLSLTACTFSDGQNKLQAPPSGSRQRQPQTLEKQVQIYKPDGSRQCGGSGISPAVMEKELQGIRVYAAGKQTLRGVMFPAVCGGQTGRVNVYTIAERGLPEAKKRGFAILPY
;
A
#
# COMPACT_ATOMS: atom_id res chain seq x y z
N MET A 1 16.59 -0.17 -59.18
CA MET A 1 15.94 1.14 -59.30
C MET A 1 15.96 1.82 -57.94
N ARG A 2 16.55 3.02 -57.83
CA ARG A 2 16.49 3.90 -56.64
C ARG A 2 15.41 4.96 -56.88
N PRO A 3 14.76 5.45 -55.82
CA PRO A 3 14.95 6.86 -55.45
C PRO A 3 15.19 6.97 -53.93
N ILE A 4 16.27 7.57 -53.43
CA ILE A 4 16.53 9.01 -53.24
C ILE A 4 15.27 9.79 -52.87
N VAL A 5 15.04 10.06 -51.57
CA VAL A 5 14.54 11.38 -51.11
C VAL A 5 15.01 11.66 -49.66
N SER A 6 15.80 12.72 -49.57
CA SER A 6 15.95 13.76 -48.54
C SER A 6 15.94 13.46 -47.04
N ALA A 7 17.11 13.74 -46.46
CA ALA A 7 17.28 14.20 -45.10
C ALA A 7 16.55 15.55 -44.88
N ALA A 8 15.91 15.70 -43.73
CA ALA A 8 15.56 16.99 -43.16
C ALA A 8 16.13 17.04 -41.73
N LEU A 9 17.23 17.78 -41.57
CA LEU A 9 17.72 18.23 -40.27
C LEU A 9 16.80 19.37 -39.80
N SER A 10 16.02 19.11 -38.76
CA SER A 10 15.33 20.15 -38.01
C SER A 10 16.12 20.41 -36.72
N ALA A 11 17.04 21.37 -36.79
CA ALA A 11 17.63 21.98 -35.61
C ALA A 11 16.54 22.78 -34.88
N GLY A 12 16.00 22.20 -33.80
CA GLY A 12 15.02 22.83 -32.92
C GLY A 12 15.70 23.33 -31.65
N VAL A 13 15.85 24.65 -31.59
CA VAL A 13 16.44 25.49 -30.54
C VAL A 13 16.14 25.02 -29.10
N LEU A 14 17.20 24.80 -28.31
CA LEU A 14 17.12 24.70 -26.84
C LEU A 14 16.73 26.06 -26.27
N SER A 15 15.45 26.24 -25.92
CA SER A 15 15.03 27.35 -25.06
C SER A 15 15.35 27.02 -23.61
N LEU A 16 16.53 27.44 -23.15
CA LEU A 16 16.86 27.53 -21.72
C LEU A 16 16.10 28.73 -21.13
N THR A 17 14.86 28.51 -20.70
CA THR A 17 14.18 29.46 -19.80
C THR A 17 14.88 29.42 -18.46
N ALA A 18 15.72 30.43 -18.22
CA ALA A 18 16.29 30.72 -16.91
C ALA A 18 15.14 31.06 -15.93
N CYS A 19 15.04 30.33 -14.83
CA CYS A 19 14.19 30.73 -13.71
C CYS A 19 14.86 31.92 -13.01
N THR A 20 14.33 33.13 -13.21
CA THR A 20 14.67 34.28 -12.37
C THR A 20 13.96 34.10 -11.02
N PHE A 21 14.70 33.80 -9.96
CA PHE A 21 14.18 33.91 -8.60
C PHE A 21 14.10 35.41 -8.25
N SER A 22 12.89 35.95 -8.29
CA SER A 22 12.58 37.29 -7.81
C SER A 22 12.49 37.25 -6.29
N ASP A 23 13.50 37.80 -5.62
CA ASP A 23 13.55 37.97 -4.17
C ASP A 23 12.60 39.11 -3.74
N GLY A 24 11.31 38.77 -3.69
CA GLY A 24 10.28 39.64 -3.13
C GLY A 24 10.29 39.53 -1.61
N GLN A 25 10.92 40.51 -0.93
CA GLN A 25 10.82 40.72 0.51
C GLN A 25 9.37 41.02 0.92
N ASN A 26 8.57 39.97 1.10
CA ASN A 26 7.24 40.09 1.69
C ASN A 26 7.36 40.04 3.21
N LYS A 27 7.51 41.23 3.80
CA LYS A 27 7.08 41.64 5.15
C LYS A 27 6.81 40.48 6.12
N LEU A 28 7.77 40.19 7.00
CA LEU A 28 7.54 39.35 8.18
C LEU A 28 6.37 39.93 8.98
N GLN A 29 5.19 39.34 8.80
CA GLN A 29 4.11 39.40 9.76
C GLN A 29 4.33 38.25 10.71
N ALA A 30 4.57 38.59 11.98
CA ALA A 30 4.59 37.63 13.06
C ALA A 30 3.31 36.77 12.98
N PRO A 31 3.41 35.44 13.00
CA PRO A 31 2.21 34.63 13.13
C PRO A 31 1.53 35.00 14.46
N PRO A 32 0.19 35.06 14.52
CA PRO A 32 -0.48 35.10 15.81
C PRO A 32 0.03 33.89 16.60
N SER A 33 0.51 34.17 17.81
CA SER A 33 0.96 33.17 18.79
C SER A 33 -0.25 32.35 19.25
N GLY A 34 -0.75 31.51 18.35
CA GLY A 34 -1.73 30.48 18.59
C GLY A 34 -0.96 29.19 18.73
N SER A 35 -0.91 28.67 19.95
CA SER A 35 -0.33 27.39 20.32
C SER A 35 -0.95 26.25 19.48
N ARG A 36 -0.37 25.97 18.31
CA ARG A 36 -0.56 24.68 17.65
C ARG A 36 0.25 23.68 18.46
N GLN A 37 -0.33 23.21 19.56
CA GLN A 37 0.20 22.09 20.32
C GLN A 37 0.38 20.93 19.34
N ARG A 38 1.63 20.61 19.00
CA ARG A 38 2.00 19.39 18.30
C ARG A 38 1.67 18.26 19.27
N GLN A 39 0.45 17.74 19.19
CA GLN A 39 0.01 16.61 20.00
C GLN A 39 1.07 15.52 19.89
N PRO A 40 1.52 14.95 21.03
CA PRO A 40 2.37 13.76 21.04
C PRO A 40 1.70 12.74 20.14
N GLN A 41 2.39 12.32 19.08
CA GLN A 41 1.91 11.26 18.21
C GLN A 41 1.91 10.00 19.07
N THR A 42 0.78 9.67 19.69
CA THR A 42 0.61 8.42 20.40
C THR A 42 0.77 7.32 19.35
N LEU A 43 1.88 6.59 19.43
CA LEU A 43 2.13 5.46 18.56
C LEU A 43 1.07 4.40 18.89
N GLU A 44 -0.04 4.39 18.16
CA GLU A 44 -1.08 3.39 18.36
C GLU A 44 -0.48 2.00 18.16
N LYS A 45 -0.71 1.10 19.12
CA LYS A 45 -0.24 -0.28 19.03
C LYS A 45 -0.81 -0.93 17.77
N GLN A 46 0.08 -1.44 16.93
CA GLN A 46 -0.28 -2.13 15.69
C GLN A 46 -0.21 -3.64 15.88
N VAL A 47 -1.06 -4.35 15.15
CA VAL A 47 -1.11 -5.82 15.13
C VAL A 47 -1.18 -6.31 13.70
N GLN A 48 -0.58 -7.47 13.44
CA GLN A 48 -0.74 -8.17 12.17
C GLN A 48 -1.89 -9.17 12.26
N ILE A 49 -2.82 -9.06 11.33
CA ILE A 49 -3.95 -9.97 11.17
C ILE A 49 -3.86 -10.66 9.81
N TYR A 50 -4.49 -11.82 9.67
CA TYR A 50 -4.50 -12.55 8.41
C TYR A 50 -5.85 -13.21 8.15
N LYS A 51 -6.08 -13.56 6.89
CA LYS A 51 -7.18 -14.42 6.44
C LYS A 51 -6.73 -15.27 5.24
N PRO A 52 -7.11 -16.56 5.14
CA PRO A 52 -6.79 -17.40 3.98
C PRO A 52 -7.23 -16.76 2.67
N ASP A 53 -6.34 -16.76 1.68
CA ASP A 53 -6.59 -16.07 0.41
C ASP A 53 -7.55 -16.80 -0.55
N GLY A 54 -8.05 -17.96 -0.13
CA GLY A 54 -8.96 -18.80 -0.91
C GLY A 54 -8.29 -19.66 -1.97
N SER A 55 -6.97 -19.61 -2.13
CA SER A 55 -6.27 -20.49 -3.08
C SER A 55 -6.38 -21.96 -2.69
N ARG A 56 -6.50 -22.83 -3.71
CA ARG A 56 -6.58 -24.28 -3.53
C ARG A 56 -5.42 -24.98 -4.24
N GLN A 57 -5.06 -26.14 -3.73
CA GLN A 57 -4.12 -27.03 -4.39
C GLN A 57 -4.76 -27.57 -5.67
N CYS A 58 -3.99 -27.66 -6.76
CA CYS A 58 -4.48 -27.99 -8.10
C CYS A 58 -5.56 -27.04 -8.66
N GLY A 59 -5.85 -25.87 -8.03
CA GLY A 59 -6.87 -24.96 -8.53
C GLY A 59 -6.93 -23.60 -7.85
N GLY A 60 -6.93 -22.52 -8.64
CA GLY A 60 -7.18 -21.16 -8.15
C GLY A 60 -6.02 -20.52 -7.36
N SER A 61 -5.61 -19.33 -7.79
CA SER A 61 -4.47 -18.59 -7.22
C SER A 61 -4.78 -17.79 -5.96
N GLY A 62 -6.05 -17.79 -5.50
CA GLY A 62 -6.54 -16.97 -4.40
C GLY A 62 -6.72 -15.50 -4.80
N ILE A 63 -7.34 -14.70 -3.93
CA ILE A 63 -7.55 -13.26 -4.18
C ILE A 63 -6.40 -12.42 -3.63
N SER A 64 -6.10 -11.28 -4.24
CA SER A 64 -5.02 -10.38 -3.80
C SER A 64 -5.35 -9.69 -2.46
N PRO A 65 -4.35 -9.13 -1.74
CA PRO A 65 -4.62 -8.36 -0.54
C PRO A 65 -5.54 -7.16 -0.84
N ALA A 66 -5.30 -6.42 -1.94
CA ALA A 66 -6.15 -5.28 -2.31
C ALA A 66 -7.63 -5.63 -2.52
N VAL A 67 -7.95 -6.85 -2.99
CA VAL A 67 -9.35 -7.30 -3.14
C VAL A 67 -9.95 -7.62 -1.79
N MET A 68 -9.25 -8.40 -0.96
CA MET A 68 -9.75 -8.83 0.35
C MET A 68 -9.76 -7.68 1.38
N GLU A 69 -8.90 -6.67 1.23
CA GLU A 69 -8.84 -5.49 2.11
C GLU A 69 -10.20 -4.78 2.21
N LYS A 70 -11.02 -4.85 1.16
CA LYS A 70 -12.38 -4.30 1.14
C LYS A 70 -13.26 -4.86 2.25
N GLU A 71 -12.97 -6.07 2.75
CA GLU A 71 -13.67 -6.67 3.89
C GLU A 71 -13.32 -5.98 5.22
N LEU A 72 -12.21 -5.24 5.31
CA LEU A 72 -11.82 -4.50 6.51
C LEU A 72 -12.57 -3.17 6.70
N GLN A 73 -13.45 -2.77 5.79
CA GLN A 73 -14.43 -1.65 5.87
C GLN A 73 -14.26 -0.71 7.07
N GLY A 74 -13.60 0.44 6.86
CA GLY A 74 -13.42 1.49 7.87
C GLY A 74 -12.26 1.25 8.85
N ILE A 75 -11.66 0.06 8.89
CA ILE A 75 -10.41 -0.18 9.62
C ILE A 75 -9.26 0.35 8.76
N ARG A 76 -8.45 1.26 9.31
CA ARG A 76 -7.23 1.73 8.64
C ARG A 76 -6.19 0.62 8.55
N VAL A 77 -5.72 0.38 7.33
CA VAL A 77 -4.61 -0.54 7.03
C VAL A 77 -3.31 0.27 6.89
N TYR A 78 -2.27 -0.16 7.60
CA TYR A 78 -0.93 0.43 7.57
C TYR A 78 0.01 -0.30 6.62
N ALA A 79 -0.18 -1.61 6.45
CA ALA A 79 0.55 -2.44 5.50
C ALA A 79 -0.31 -3.62 5.07
N ALA A 80 -0.11 -4.11 3.86
CA ALA A 80 -0.79 -5.27 3.30
C ALA A 80 0.22 -6.16 2.56
N GLY A 81 0.03 -7.48 2.62
CA GLY A 81 0.96 -8.43 2.00
C GLY A 81 0.40 -9.83 1.85
N LYS A 82 1.22 -10.69 1.24
CA LYS A 82 0.97 -12.12 1.07
C LYS A 82 1.97 -12.90 1.92
N GLN A 83 1.50 -13.97 2.55
CA GLN A 83 2.37 -14.89 3.29
C GLN A 83 1.83 -16.33 3.19
N THR A 84 2.67 -17.31 3.52
CA THR A 84 2.25 -18.69 3.80
C THR A 84 2.30 -18.93 5.30
N LEU A 85 1.23 -19.49 5.87
CA LEU A 85 1.20 -19.83 7.29
C LEU A 85 2.30 -20.83 7.64
N ARG A 86 2.95 -20.60 8.79
CA ARG A 86 4.00 -21.45 9.34
C ARG A 86 3.44 -22.25 10.52
N GLY A 87 4.10 -23.36 10.86
CA GLY A 87 3.71 -24.20 12.01
C GLY A 87 2.42 -24.99 11.82
N VAL A 88 1.83 -24.97 10.62
CA VAL A 88 0.64 -25.74 10.24
C VAL A 88 0.93 -26.54 8.98
N MET A 89 0.40 -27.76 8.92
CA MET A 89 0.53 -28.64 7.76
C MET A 89 -0.75 -28.66 6.95
N PHE A 90 -0.61 -28.61 5.62
CA PHE A 90 -1.72 -28.72 4.68
C PHE A 90 -1.55 -30.02 3.87
N PRO A 91 -2.47 -31.00 3.98
CA PRO A 91 -2.38 -32.25 3.22
C PRO A 91 -2.29 -32.00 1.71
N ALA A 92 -1.41 -32.73 1.03
CA ALA A 92 -1.15 -32.57 -0.40
C ALA A 92 -2.23 -33.24 -1.27
N VAL A 93 -3.41 -32.61 -1.38
CA VAL A 93 -4.57 -33.12 -2.13
C VAL A 93 -5.21 -32.05 -2.98
N CYS A 94 -5.68 -32.39 -4.18
CA CYS A 94 -6.38 -31.44 -5.04
C CYS A 94 -7.67 -30.92 -4.37
N GLY A 95 -7.88 -29.60 -4.43
CA GLY A 95 -8.95 -28.89 -3.72
C GLY A 95 -8.64 -28.53 -2.26
N GLY A 96 -7.53 -29.04 -1.71
CA GLY A 96 -7.04 -28.68 -0.37
C GLY A 96 -6.63 -27.21 -0.25
N GLN A 97 -6.57 -26.67 0.96
CA GLN A 97 -6.01 -25.33 1.20
C GLN A 97 -4.50 -25.33 0.97
N THR A 98 -3.93 -24.20 0.58
CA THR A 98 -2.49 -24.03 0.30
C THR A 98 -1.71 -23.43 1.48
N GLY A 99 -2.39 -22.91 2.49
CA GLY A 99 -1.79 -22.10 3.55
C GLY A 99 -1.45 -20.66 3.18
N ARG A 100 -1.74 -20.24 1.94
CA ARG A 100 -1.54 -18.85 1.51
C ARG A 100 -2.59 -17.94 2.14
N VAL A 101 -2.13 -16.82 2.69
CA VAL A 101 -2.94 -15.84 3.41
C VAL A 101 -2.63 -14.43 2.93
N ASN A 102 -3.62 -13.55 3.05
CA ASN A 102 -3.40 -12.11 3.00
C ASN A 102 -3.18 -11.62 4.43
N VAL A 103 -2.17 -10.80 4.64
CA VAL A 103 -1.77 -10.25 5.94
C VAL A 103 -1.95 -8.73 5.90
N TYR A 104 -2.44 -8.15 7.00
CA TYR A 104 -2.64 -6.72 7.17
C TYR A 104 -2.12 -6.25 8.52
N THR A 105 -1.45 -5.10 8.53
CA THR A 105 -1.11 -4.38 9.74
C THR A 105 -2.18 -3.35 10.02
N ILE A 106 -2.86 -3.46 11.17
CA ILE A 106 -3.93 -2.55 11.60
C ILE A 106 -3.66 -2.03 13.01
N ALA A 107 -4.40 -1.00 13.42
CA ALA A 107 -4.40 -0.59 14.82
C ALA A 107 -5.11 -1.68 15.66
N GLU A 108 -4.58 -1.97 16.85
CA GLU A 108 -5.13 -3.02 17.73
C GLU A 108 -6.62 -2.80 18.06
N ARG A 109 -7.07 -1.54 18.17
CA ARG A 109 -8.48 -1.20 18.35
C ARG A 109 -9.42 -1.72 17.26
N GLY A 110 -8.90 -1.98 16.05
CA GLY A 110 -9.67 -2.54 14.93
C GLY A 110 -9.81 -4.06 14.98
N LEU A 111 -9.04 -4.74 15.85
CA LEU A 111 -9.01 -6.20 15.93
C LEU A 111 -10.37 -6.84 16.24
N PRO A 112 -11.19 -6.34 17.18
CA PRO A 112 -12.48 -6.97 17.48
C PRO A 112 -13.41 -7.01 16.25
N GLU A 113 -13.41 -5.94 15.45
CA GLU A 113 -14.22 -5.85 14.25
C GLU A 113 -13.63 -6.69 13.11
N ALA A 114 -12.30 -6.70 12.93
CA ALA A 114 -11.65 -7.60 11.98
C ALA A 114 -11.95 -9.08 12.27
N LYS A 115 -11.98 -9.48 13.56
CA LYS A 115 -12.33 -10.85 13.97
C LYS A 115 -13.75 -11.25 13.56
N LYS A 116 -14.73 -10.36 13.70
CA LYS A 116 -16.11 -10.61 13.22
C LYS A 116 -16.17 -10.89 11.72
N ARG A 117 -15.18 -10.41 10.96
CA ARG A 117 -15.08 -10.55 9.50
C ARG A 117 -14.17 -11.70 9.07
N GLY A 118 -13.78 -12.56 10.02
CA GLY A 118 -13.02 -13.78 9.78
C GLY A 118 -11.50 -13.59 9.71
N PHE A 119 -10.97 -12.48 10.20
CA PHE A 119 -9.53 -12.29 10.36
C PHE A 119 -9.05 -12.81 11.73
N ALA A 120 -7.86 -13.39 11.76
CA ALA A 120 -7.19 -13.84 12.98
C ALA A 120 -5.87 -13.09 13.17
N ILE A 121 -5.33 -13.06 14.39
CA ILE A 121 -3.97 -12.53 14.63
C ILE A 121 -2.97 -13.47 13.96
N LEU A 122 -2.00 -12.92 13.23
CA LEU A 122 -0.94 -13.71 12.60
C LEU A 122 -0.07 -14.40 13.67
N PRO A 123 0.05 -15.74 13.68
CA PRO A 123 0.96 -16.43 14.57
C PRO A 123 2.42 -16.16 14.17
N TYR A 124 3.30 -16.15 15.17
CA TYR A 124 4.74 -15.91 15.06
C TYR A 124 5.48 -17.03 14.32
#